data_AF-A0A1G8K537-F1
#
_entry.id   AF-A0A1G8K537-F1
#
_cell.length_a   1.000
_cell.length_b   1.000
_cell.length_c   1.000
_cell.angle_alpha   90.00
_cell.angle_beta   90.00
_cell.angle_gamma   90.00
#
_symmetry.space_group_name_H-M   'P 1'
#
loop_
_entity.id
_entity.type
_entity.pdbx_description
1 polymer ?
#
loop_
_entity_poly.entity_id
_entity_poly.type
_entity_poly.pdbx_seq_one_letter_code
_entity_poly.pdbx_strand_id
1 'polypeptide(L)'
;MLALFAGAVLVLSAFSTLTQRVSLPGPVLALLFGALIGPYALGILTIEDFGVPTGTLLEEAARITLAIGLTGVALRLPHGYWRKNLRWIAAIILLGMVGMLVVATGVLWALLGIPFLLALLLGAIITPTDPVVTTPIVTGSLAEDRIPERVRHNLSAESGINDGLGYLFVMLPILLLTKPGVAGQELLVKVLLWEVLGAAVFGVLAGFLLARLFVWTKGAGLMEECCPPPSFRKAVRVPPASVRPGVPAVSPSIFRRCPLRQGAL
;
A
#
# COMPACT_ATOMS: atom_id res chain seq x y z
N MET A 1 -35.66 7.98 3.53
CA MET A 1 -34.44 7.82 4.36
C MET A 1 -34.07 6.34 4.51
N LEU A 2 -34.83 5.51 5.24
CA LEU A 2 -34.51 4.07 5.44
C LEU A 2 -34.45 3.25 4.13
N ALA A 3 -35.38 3.46 3.20
CA ALA A 3 -35.37 2.76 1.90
C ALA A 3 -34.17 3.15 1.02
N LEU A 4 -33.71 4.40 1.12
CA LEU A 4 -32.55 4.93 0.40
C LEU A 4 -31.25 4.34 0.96
N PHE A 5 -31.18 4.21 2.29
CA PHE A 5 -30.06 3.58 2.98
C PHE A 5 -30.00 2.06 2.71
N ALA A 6 -31.15 1.36 2.80
CA ALA A 6 -31.23 -0.06 2.49
C ALA A 6 -30.91 -0.36 1.01
N GLY A 7 -31.38 0.50 0.10
CA GLY A 7 -31.04 0.43 -1.32
C GLY A 7 -29.54 0.62 -1.56
N ALA A 8 -28.91 1.62 -0.93
CA ALA A 8 -27.47 1.84 -1.04
C ALA A 8 -26.66 0.65 -0.51
N VAL A 9 -27.06 0.08 0.63
CA VAL A 9 -26.41 -1.11 1.21
C VAL A 9 -26.57 -2.34 0.31
N LEU A 10 -27.76 -2.54 -0.28
CA LEU A 10 -28.00 -3.64 -1.23
C LEU A 10 -27.18 -3.49 -2.50
N VAL A 11 -27.07 -2.27 -3.05
CA VAL A 11 -26.24 -2.00 -4.23
C VAL A 11 -24.77 -2.23 -3.91
N LEU A 12 -24.27 -1.74 -2.77
CA LEU A 12 -22.90 -2.00 -2.32
C LEU A 12 -22.63 -3.50 -2.12
N SER A 13 -23.57 -4.22 -1.52
CA SER A 13 -23.44 -5.66 -1.23
C SER A 13 -23.53 -6.52 -2.50
N ALA A 14 -24.42 -6.17 -3.43
CA ALA A 14 -24.53 -6.80 -4.74
C ALA A 14 -23.29 -6.51 -5.59
N PHE A 15 -22.80 -5.27 -5.59
CA PHE A 15 -21.55 -4.90 -6.26
C PHE A 15 -20.35 -5.65 -5.67
N SER A 16 -20.30 -5.77 -4.33
CA SER A 16 -19.25 -6.53 -3.63
C SER A 16 -19.28 -8.03 -3.97
N THR A 17 -20.46 -8.66 -3.98
CA THR A 17 -20.60 -10.08 -4.33
C THR A 17 -20.36 -10.37 -5.81
N LEU A 18 -20.77 -9.47 -6.71
CA LEU A 18 -20.46 -9.58 -8.13
C LEU A 18 -18.96 -9.41 -8.39
N THR A 19 -18.33 -8.46 -7.70
CA THR A 19 -16.87 -8.23 -7.73
C THR A 19 -16.09 -9.45 -7.22
N GLN A 20 -16.62 -10.19 -6.24
CA GLN A 20 -16.00 -11.44 -5.78
C GLN A 20 -16.15 -12.62 -6.76
N ARG A 21 -17.18 -12.62 -7.62
CA ARG A 21 -17.37 -13.68 -8.64
C ARG A 21 -16.55 -13.44 -9.89
N VAL A 22 -16.19 -12.19 -10.18
CA VAL A 22 -15.34 -11.85 -11.30
C VAL A 22 -13.89 -11.91 -10.82
N SER A 23 -13.09 -12.82 -11.37
CA SER A 23 -11.65 -12.96 -11.03
C SER A 23 -10.77 -11.79 -11.54
N LEU A 24 -11.36 -10.62 -11.75
CA LEU A 24 -10.64 -9.44 -12.22
C LEU A 24 -10.06 -8.65 -11.04
N PRO A 25 -8.87 -8.07 -11.20
CA PRO A 25 -8.29 -7.19 -10.21
C PRO A 25 -9.16 -5.96 -9.96
N GLY A 26 -9.28 -5.54 -8.69
CA GLY A 26 -10.06 -4.37 -8.28
C GLY A 26 -9.79 -3.10 -9.10
N PRO A 27 -8.53 -2.75 -9.43
CA PRO A 27 -8.23 -1.59 -10.27
C PRO A 27 -8.82 -1.68 -11.68
N VAL A 28 -8.86 -2.87 -12.28
CA VAL A 28 -9.44 -3.08 -13.62
C VAL A 28 -10.95 -2.88 -13.57
N LEU A 29 -11.61 -3.39 -12.54
CA LEU A 29 -13.05 -3.18 -12.34
C LEU A 29 -13.37 -1.70 -12.08
N ALA A 30 -12.57 -1.02 -11.26
CA ALA A 30 -12.72 0.41 -11.01
C ALA A 30 -12.54 1.24 -12.29
N LEU A 31 -11.54 0.89 -13.12
CA LEU A 31 -11.31 1.52 -14.41
C LEU A 31 -12.49 1.31 -15.38
N LEU A 32 -12.99 0.07 -15.49
CA LEU A 32 -14.13 -0.24 -16.36
C LEU A 32 -15.40 0.48 -15.90
N PHE A 33 -15.66 0.51 -14.59
CA PHE A 33 -16.81 1.21 -14.03
C PHE A 33 -16.70 2.73 -14.24
N GLY A 34 -15.52 3.31 -14.00
CA GLY A 34 -15.23 4.72 -14.26
C GLY A 34 -15.36 5.08 -15.74
N ALA A 35 -14.86 4.24 -16.64
CA ALA A 35 -15.01 4.43 -18.09
C ALA A 35 -16.47 4.33 -18.54
N LEU A 36 -17.26 3.41 -17.95
CA LEU A 36 -18.67 3.22 -18.26
C LEU A 36 -19.54 4.40 -17.77
N ILE A 37 -19.29 4.90 -16.57
CA ILE A 37 -20.07 6.00 -15.97
C ILE A 37 -19.61 7.38 -16.48
N GLY A 38 -18.34 7.49 -16.82
CA GLY A 38 -17.72 8.71 -17.29
C GLY A 38 -18.27 9.22 -18.64
N PRO A 39 -17.73 10.34 -19.12
CA PRO A 39 -18.21 11.03 -20.32
C PRO A 39 -18.16 10.19 -21.59
N TYR A 40 -17.30 9.17 -21.63
CA TYR A 40 -17.07 8.34 -22.83
C TYR A 40 -18.15 7.29 -23.09
N ALA A 41 -19.02 6.97 -22.12
CA ALA A 41 -20.06 5.96 -22.30
C ALA A 41 -21.43 6.44 -21.83
N LEU A 42 -21.69 6.52 -20.52
CA LEU A 42 -23.01 6.93 -19.99
C LEU A 42 -23.12 8.44 -19.74
N GLY A 43 -22.00 9.15 -19.56
CA GLY A 43 -21.99 10.60 -19.36
C GLY A 43 -22.72 11.07 -18.10
N ILE A 44 -22.84 10.21 -17.08
CA ILE A 44 -23.60 10.50 -15.85
C ILE A 44 -22.77 11.35 -14.89
N LEU A 45 -21.44 11.19 -14.90
CA LEU A 45 -20.51 11.95 -14.08
C LEU A 45 -19.42 12.51 -14.99
N THR A 46 -19.35 13.84 -15.10
CA THR A 46 -18.18 14.53 -15.65
C THR A 46 -17.42 15.20 -14.51
N ILE A 47 -16.10 15.29 -14.62
CA ILE A 47 -15.29 15.88 -13.53
C ILE A 47 -15.53 17.39 -13.47
N GLU A 48 -15.92 18.01 -14.60
CA GLU A 48 -16.32 19.41 -14.67
C GLU A 48 -17.58 19.73 -13.85
N ASP A 49 -18.49 18.76 -13.66
CA ASP A 49 -19.74 18.94 -12.89
C ASP A 49 -19.48 19.24 -11.40
N PHE A 50 -18.30 18.89 -10.88
CA PHE A 50 -17.94 19.09 -9.48
C PHE A 50 -17.51 20.53 -9.17
N GLY A 51 -17.41 21.42 -10.17
CA GLY A 51 -17.05 22.83 -9.97
C GLY A 51 -15.62 23.08 -9.48
N VAL A 52 -14.78 22.04 -9.51
CA VAL A 52 -13.35 22.07 -9.15
C VAL A 52 -12.54 21.75 -10.41
N PRO A 53 -11.37 22.38 -10.65
CA PRO A 53 -10.52 22.00 -11.77
C PRO A 53 -10.24 20.49 -11.78
N THR A 54 -10.50 19.85 -12.93
CA THR A 54 -10.39 18.39 -13.12
C THR A 54 -9.08 17.79 -12.61
N GLY A 55 -7.98 18.52 -12.77
CA GLY A 55 -6.66 18.10 -12.28
C GLY A 55 -6.56 18.01 -10.75
N THR A 56 -7.20 18.93 -10.01
CA THR A 56 -7.06 19.01 -8.55
C THR A 56 -7.77 17.86 -7.85
N LEU A 57 -8.98 17.51 -8.28
CA LEU A 57 -9.71 16.36 -7.70
C LEU A 57 -8.94 15.05 -7.92
N LEU A 58 -8.39 14.86 -9.13
CA LEU A 58 -7.64 13.66 -9.46
C LEU A 58 -6.33 13.57 -8.68
N GLU A 59 -5.63 14.71 -8.52
CA GLU A 59 -4.39 14.78 -7.74
C GLU A 59 -4.64 14.43 -6.27
N GLU A 60 -5.64 15.03 -5.63
CA GLU A 60 -5.96 14.76 -4.21
C GLU A 60 -6.45 13.32 -4.01
N ALA A 61 -7.26 12.79 -4.94
CA ALA A 61 -7.70 11.40 -4.89
C ALA A 61 -6.52 10.43 -5.02
N ALA A 62 -5.58 10.69 -5.92
CA ALA A 62 -4.36 9.90 -6.07
C ALA A 62 -3.48 9.97 -4.82
N ARG A 63 -3.31 11.16 -4.25
CA ARG A 63 -2.54 11.39 -3.01
C ARG A 63 -3.08 10.60 -1.83
N ILE A 64 -4.41 10.64 -1.63
CA ILE A 64 -5.08 9.87 -0.56
C ILE A 64 -4.95 8.36 -0.82
N THR A 65 -5.12 7.93 -2.08
CA THR A 65 -5.02 6.51 -2.46
C THR A 65 -3.62 5.97 -2.18
N LEU A 66 -2.57 6.69 -2.59
CA LEU A 66 -1.18 6.34 -2.32
C LEU A 66 -0.90 6.34 -0.81
N ALA A 67 -1.40 7.32 -0.05
CA ALA A 67 -1.22 7.38 1.39
C ALA A 67 -1.81 6.16 2.10
N ILE A 68 -3.01 5.74 1.72
CA ILE A 68 -3.67 4.55 2.28
C ILE A 68 -2.92 3.28 1.86
N GLY A 69 -2.56 3.17 0.57
CA GLY A 69 -1.83 2.01 0.02
C GLY A 69 -0.47 1.80 0.70
N LEU A 70 0.34 2.85 0.76
CA LEU A 70 1.66 2.82 1.41
C LEU A 70 1.57 2.52 2.91
N THR A 71 0.55 3.07 3.59
CA THR A 71 0.30 2.73 5.01
C THR A 71 -0.06 1.26 5.16
N GLY A 72 -0.91 0.72 4.28
CA GLY A 72 -1.27 -0.70 4.27
C GLY A 72 -0.06 -1.60 4.06
N VAL A 73 0.85 -1.24 3.14
CA VAL A 73 2.13 -1.94 2.91
C VAL A 73 3.01 -1.87 4.17
N ALA A 74 3.16 -0.69 4.77
CA ALA A 74 3.99 -0.49 5.96
C ALA A 74 3.53 -1.36 7.15
N LEU A 75 2.21 -1.54 7.33
CA LEU A 75 1.64 -2.36 8.41
C LEU A 75 1.81 -3.87 8.18
N ARG A 76 1.93 -4.32 6.92
CA ARG A 76 2.15 -5.74 6.57
C ARG A 76 3.61 -6.17 6.74
N LEU A 77 4.55 -5.24 6.68
CA LEU A 77 5.98 -5.54 6.74
C LEU A 77 6.45 -5.83 8.18
N PRO A 78 7.20 -6.93 8.41
CA PRO A 78 7.67 -7.25 9.75
C PRO A 78 8.75 -6.24 10.22
N HIS A 79 8.80 -6.05 11.54
CA HIS A 79 9.77 -5.14 12.16
C HIS A 79 11.22 -5.50 11.77
N GLY A 80 11.96 -4.51 11.28
CA GLY A 80 13.35 -4.70 10.87
C GLY A 80 13.56 -5.40 9.52
N TYR A 81 12.51 -5.58 8.71
CA TYR A 81 12.60 -6.16 7.37
C TYR A 81 13.66 -5.47 6.49
N TRP A 82 13.69 -4.13 6.50
CA TRP A 82 14.62 -3.31 5.73
C TRP A 82 16.10 -3.64 5.98
N ARG A 83 16.48 -3.84 7.25
CA ARG A 83 17.88 -4.13 7.63
C ARG A 83 18.31 -5.52 7.17
N LYS A 84 17.39 -6.49 7.23
CA LYS A 84 17.67 -7.90 6.87
C LYS A 84 17.75 -8.12 5.36
N ASN A 85 17.02 -7.32 4.57
CA ASN A 85 16.87 -7.51 3.13
C ASN A 85 17.49 -6.38 2.29
N LEU A 86 18.38 -5.56 2.86
CA LEU A 86 18.93 -4.37 2.20
C LEU A 86 19.58 -4.67 0.83
N ARG A 87 20.27 -5.81 0.71
CA ARG A 87 20.88 -6.28 -0.56
C ARG A 87 19.83 -6.52 -1.65
N TRP A 88 18.71 -7.15 -1.29
CA TRP A 88 17.63 -7.45 -2.22
C TRP A 88 16.86 -6.17 -2.58
N ILE A 89 16.62 -5.28 -1.61
CA ILE A 89 16.00 -3.97 -1.84
C ILE A 89 16.84 -3.14 -2.82
N ALA A 90 18.15 -3.05 -2.59
CA ALA A 90 19.06 -2.34 -3.48
C ALA A 90 19.08 -2.95 -4.90
N ALA A 91 19.02 -4.28 -5.00
CA ALA A 91 18.96 -4.97 -6.28
C ALA A 91 17.66 -4.64 -7.04
N ILE A 92 16.50 -4.58 -6.36
CA ILE A 92 15.24 -4.21 -7.02
C ILE A 92 15.21 -2.74 -7.44
N ILE A 93 15.71 -1.83 -6.61
CA ILE A 93 15.75 -0.41 -6.97
C ILE A 93 16.66 -0.22 -8.20
N LEU A 94 17.85 -0.82 -8.19
CA LEU A 94 18.82 -0.63 -9.25
C LEU A 94 18.49 -1.44 -10.51
N LEU A 95 18.32 -2.76 -10.38
CA LEU A 95 18.09 -3.63 -11.53
C LEU A 95 16.63 -3.58 -12.00
N GLY A 96 15.68 -3.49 -11.07
CA GLY A 96 14.25 -3.41 -11.37
C GLY A 96 13.87 -2.03 -11.88
N MET A 97 13.90 -1.01 -11.02
CA MET A 97 13.40 0.32 -11.41
C MET A 97 14.29 1.02 -12.45
N VAL A 98 15.60 1.15 -12.20
CA VAL A 98 16.48 1.83 -13.18
C VAL A 98 16.59 1.01 -14.47
N GLY A 99 16.64 -0.32 -14.39
CA GLY A 99 16.60 -1.19 -15.57
C GLY A 99 15.33 -0.98 -16.39
N MET A 100 14.15 -0.98 -15.75
CA MET A 100 12.87 -0.75 -16.42
C MET A 100 12.79 0.65 -17.02
N LEU A 101 13.29 1.68 -16.32
CA LEU A 101 13.37 3.05 -16.85
C LEU A 101 14.16 3.10 -18.15
N VAL A 102 15.36 2.51 -18.17
CA VAL A 102 16.23 2.50 -19.35
C VAL A 102 15.58 1.74 -20.50
N VAL A 103 14.99 0.58 -20.23
CA VAL A 103 14.30 -0.22 -21.26
C VAL A 103 13.08 0.51 -21.80
N ALA A 104 12.20 1.02 -20.93
CA ALA A 104 10.99 1.74 -21.34
C ALA A 104 11.35 2.99 -22.16
N THR A 105 12.30 3.79 -21.67
CA THR A 105 12.77 4.99 -22.37
C THR A 105 13.40 4.63 -23.71
N GLY A 106 14.25 3.60 -23.75
CA GLY A 106 14.92 3.13 -24.96
C GLY A 106 13.93 2.65 -26.01
N VAL A 107 12.91 1.87 -25.62
CA VAL A 107 11.85 1.41 -26.53
C VAL A 107 11.05 2.60 -27.07
N LEU A 108 10.62 3.52 -26.21
CA LEU A 108 9.83 4.69 -26.63
C LEU A 108 10.62 5.63 -27.55
N TRP A 109 11.91 5.82 -27.28
CA TRP A 109 12.80 6.64 -28.10
C TRP A 109 13.12 5.97 -29.43
N ALA A 110 13.52 4.69 -29.42
CA ALA A 110 14.01 4.00 -30.61
C ALA A 110 12.90 3.47 -31.54
N LEU A 111 11.77 2.99 -31.02
CA LEU A 111 10.67 2.43 -31.83
C LEU A 111 9.61 3.48 -32.20
N LEU A 112 9.30 4.40 -31.28
CA LEU A 112 8.22 5.38 -31.48
C LEU A 112 8.72 6.74 -31.98
N GLY A 113 10.03 6.97 -32.04
CA GLY A 113 10.62 8.23 -32.53
C GLY A 113 10.30 9.45 -31.66
N ILE A 114 9.90 9.22 -30.39
CA ILE A 114 9.57 10.29 -29.44
C ILE A 114 10.87 11.00 -29.02
N PRO A 115 10.88 12.34 -28.82
CA PRO A 115 12.04 13.05 -28.30
C PRO A 115 12.55 12.44 -26.99
N PHE A 116 13.88 12.31 -26.85
CA PHE A 116 14.50 11.58 -25.73
C PHE A 116 13.97 11.98 -24.34
N LEU A 117 13.82 13.29 -24.07
CA LEU A 117 13.32 13.77 -22.78
C LEU A 117 11.86 13.39 -22.53
N LEU A 118 11.03 13.35 -23.58
CA LEU A 118 9.64 12.94 -23.48
C LEU A 118 9.52 11.42 -23.35
N ALA A 119 10.38 10.66 -24.04
CA ALA A 119 10.51 9.22 -23.86
C ALA A 119 10.97 8.88 -22.43
N LEU A 120 11.89 9.68 -21.86
CA LEU A 120 12.36 9.54 -20.48
C LEU A 120 11.24 9.83 -19.47
N LEU A 121 10.42 10.87 -19.73
CA LEU A 121 9.25 11.18 -18.91
C LEU A 121 8.23 10.03 -18.92
N LEU A 122 7.86 9.55 -20.11
CA LEU A 122 6.92 8.44 -20.25
C LEU A 122 7.48 7.15 -19.66
N GLY A 123 8.78 6.87 -19.88
CA GLY A 123 9.47 5.76 -19.25
C GLY A 123 9.44 5.82 -17.73
N ALA A 124 9.65 7.01 -17.15
CA ALA A 124 9.58 7.24 -15.71
C ALA A 124 8.17 7.05 -15.15
N ILE A 125 7.12 7.38 -15.90
CA ILE A 125 5.73 7.13 -15.50
C ILE A 125 5.40 5.62 -15.52
N ILE A 126 5.99 4.86 -16.45
CA ILE A 126 5.75 3.41 -16.60
C ILE A 126 6.60 2.58 -15.63
N THR A 127 7.71 3.13 -15.13
CA THR A 127 8.69 2.42 -14.31
C THR A 127 8.14 1.86 -12.98
N PRO A 128 7.33 2.61 -12.19
CA PRO A 128 6.77 2.09 -10.95
C PRO A 128 5.80 0.95 -11.27
N THR A 129 6.21 -0.28 -10.97
CA THR A 129 5.37 -1.46 -11.17
C THR A 129 4.57 -1.72 -9.90
N ASP A 130 3.24 -1.65 -10.04
CA ASP A 130 2.34 -1.98 -8.95
C ASP A 130 1.85 -3.44 -9.09
N PRO A 131 2.26 -4.35 -8.19
CA PRO A 131 1.73 -5.69 -8.18
C PRO A 131 0.27 -5.72 -7.70
N VAL A 132 -0.38 -4.64 -7.26
CA VAL A 132 -1.79 -4.64 -6.79
C VAL A 132 -2.75 -5.25 -7.82
N VAL A 133 -2.46 -5.15 -9.12
CA VAL A 133 -3.27 -5.84 -10.14
C VAL A 133 -3.09 -7.38 -10.05
N THR A 134 -1.88 -7.84 -9.74
CA THR A 134 -1.58 -9.27 -9.55
C THR A 134 -1.76 -9.77 -8.10
N THR A 135 -1.83 -8.87 -7.13
CA THR A 135 -1.80 -9.18 -5.70
C THR A 135 -3.06 -9.95 -5.27
N PRO A 136 -4.29 -9.61 -5.71
CA PRO A 136 -5.47 -10.44 -5.45
C PRO A 136 -5.35 -11.86 -6.01
N ILE A 137 -4.64 -12.04 -7.11
CA ILE A 137 -4.38 -13.35 -7.74
C ILE A 137 -3.34 -14.15 -6.91
N VAL A 138 -2.41 -13.45 -6.27
CA VAL A 138 -1.28 -13.99 -5.49
C VAL A 138 -1.57 -14.06 -3.97
N THR A 139 -2.58 -13.35 -3.47
CA THR A 139 -2.91 -13.22 -2.04
C THR A 139 -4.39 -13.40 -1.71
N GLY A 140 -5.22 -13.79 -2.69
CA GLY A 140 -6.58 -14.23 -2.39
C GLY A 140 -6.60 -15.49 -1.51
N SER A 141 -7.77 -15.80 -0.94
CA SER A 141 -7.95 -16.96 -0.03
C SER A 141 -7.52 -18.31 -0.61
N LEU A 142 -7.40 -18.43 -1.94
CA LEU A 142 -6.91 -19.62 -2.64
C LEU A 142 -5.37 -19.64 -2.86
N ALA A 143 -4.71 -18.48 -2.76
CA ALA A 143 -3.27 -18.32 -2.99
C ALA A 143 -2.48 -18.21 -1.68
N GLU A 144 -3.13 -17.85 -0.57
CA GLU A 144 -2.54 -17.81 0.76
C GLU A 144 -2.02 -19.18 1.22
N ASP A 145 -2.65 -20.26 0.73
CA ASP A 145 -2.20 -21.64 0.95
C ASP A 145 -0.99 -22.04 0.08
N ARG A 146 -0.70 -21.30 -1.00
CA ARG A 146 0.30 -21.69 -2.00
C ARG A 146 1.54 -20.80 -2.04
N ILE A 147 1.47 -19.58 -1.52
CA ILE A 147 2.57 -18.60 -1.62
C ILE A 147 3.23 -18.37 -0.26
N PRO A 148 4.54 -18.64 -0.14
CA PRO A 148 5.26 -18.44 1.11
C PRO A 148 5.16 -16.99 1.61
N GLU A 149 5.02 -16.81 2.93
CA GLU A 149 4.96 -15.51 3.60
C GLU A 149 6.10 -14.56 3.19
N ARG A 150 7.31 -15.11 3.00
CA ARG A 150 8.48 -14.35 2.54
C ARG A 150 8.25 -13.69 1.17
N VAL A 151 7.61 -14.38 0.23
CA VAL A 151 7.34 -13.84 -1.11
C VAL A 151 6.31 -12.72 -1.02
N ARG A 152 5.30 -12.84 -0.15
CA ARG A 152 4.29 -11.79 0.07
C ARG A 152 4.89 -10.53 0.68
N HIS A 153 5.81 -10.66 1.65
CA HIS A 153 6.53 -9.52 2.21
C HIS A 153 7.45 -8.85 1.18
N ASN A 154 8.14 -9.65 0.36
CA ASN A 154 8.97 -9.14 -0.73
C ASN A 154 8.12 -8.36 -1.74
N LEU A 155 7.00 -8.93 -2.20
CA LEU A 155 6.13 -8.26 -3.17
C LEU A 155 5.53 -6.96 -2.62
N SER A 156 5.16 -6.97 -1.33
CA SER A 156 4.66 -5.76 -0.65
C SER A 156 5.76 -4.70 -0.51
N ALA A 157 6.98 -5.09 -0.15
CA ALA A 157 8.12 -4.17 -0.09
C ALA A 157 8.45 -3.56 -1.46
N GLU A 158 8.46 -4.37 -2.51
CA GLU A 158 8.71 -3.93 -3.89
C GLU A 158 7.68 -2.88 -4.31
N SER A 159 6.38 -3.16 -4.15
CA SER A 159 5.29 -2.22 -4.41
C SER A 159 5.47 -0.89 -3.67
N GLY A 160 5.72 -0.94 -2.35
CA GLY A 160 5.87 0.28 -1.56
C GLY A 160 7.11 1.10 -1.92
N ILE A 161 8.21 0.43 -2.31
CA ILE A 161 9.42 1.10 -2.79
C ILE A 161 9.16 1.77 -4.14
N ASN A 162 8.47 1.08 -5.06
CA ASN A 162 8.17 1.59 -6.38
C ASN A 162 7.27 2.84 -6.28
N ASP A 163 6.21 2.78 -5.48
CA ASP A 163 5.29 3.90 -5.25
C ASP A 163 5.99 5.08 -4.57
N GLY A 164 6.86 4.80 -3.58
CA GLY A 164 7.60 5.84 -2.86
C GLY A 164 8.68 6.52 -3.70
N LEU A 165 9.37 5.78 -4.58
CA LEU A 165 10.45 6.31 -5.41
C LEU A 165 9.95 6.86 -6.76
N GLY A 166 8.77 6.47 -7.23
CA GLY A 166 8.23 6.89 -8.53
C GLY A 166 8.23 8.41 -8.73
N TYR A 167 7.95 9.16 -7.66
CA TYR A 167 8.03 10.62 -7.68
C TYR A 167 9.40 11.17 -8.10
N LEU A 168 10.50 10.57 -7.60
CA LEU A 168 11.86 10.97 -7.96
C LEU A 168 12.16 10.71 -9.44
N PHE A 169 11.71 9.55 -9.94
CA PHE A 169 11.91 9.17 -11.33
C PHE A 169 11.16 10.10 -12.29
N VAL A 170 9.93 10.50 -11.95
CA VAL A 170 9.12 11.40 -12.79
C VAL A 170 9.60 12.85 -12.70
N MET A 171 10.06 13.30 -11.53
CA MET A 171 10.49 14.69 -11.36
C MET A 171 11.80 15.02 -12.11
N LEU A 172 12.70 14.04 -12.27
CA LEU A 172 13.93 14.21 -13.05
C LEU A 172 13.69 14.72 -14.50
N PRO A 173 12.92 14.03 -15.36
CA PRO A 173 12.63 14.49 -16.71
C PRO A 173 11.79 15.77 -16.74
N ILE A 174 10.86 15.98 -15.78
CA ILE A 174 10.11 17.24 -15.68
C ILE A 174 11.04 18.43 -15.45
N LEU A 175 12.00 18.30 -14.55
CA LEU A 175 12.99 19.35 -14.28
C LEU A 175 13.92 19.58 -15.46
N LEU A 176 14.33 18.52 -16.17
CA LEU A 176 15.12 18.64 -17.39
C LEU A 176 14.35 19.37 -18.51
N LEU A 177 13.03 19.16 -18.62
CA LEU A 177 12.18 19.82 -19.60
C LEU A 177 11.88 21.28 -19.24
N THR A 178 11.65 21.58 -17.96
CA THR A 178 11.17 22.90 -17.53
C THR A 178 12.29 23.85 -17.10
N LYS A 179 13.39 23.32 -16.54
CA LYS A 179 14.51 24.09 -15.97
C LYS A 179 15.87 23.42 -16.20
N PRO A 180 16.29 23.17 -17.46
CA PRO A 180 17.49 22.38 -17.77
C PRO A 180 18.77 22.88 -17.09
N GLY A 181 18.95 24.20 -16.95
CA GLY A 181 20.17 24.79 -16.37
C GLY A 181 20.35 24.56 -14.86
N VAL A 182 19.28 24.26 -14.12
CA VAL A 182 19.31 24.04 -12.66
C VAL A 182 18.72 22.69 -12.25
N ALA A 183 18.34 21.85 -13.21
CA ALA A 183 17.62 20.61 -12.98
C ALA A 183 18.31 19.70 -11.95
N GLY A 184 19.64 19.54 -12.05
CA GLY A 184 20.39 18.72 -11.10
C GLY A 184 20.39 19.27 -9.67
N GLN A 185 20.53 20.60 -9.50
CA GLN A 185 20.51 21.24 -8.19
C GLN A 185 19.10 21.22 -7.58
N GLU A 186 18.06 21.51 -8.35
CA GLU A 186 16.67 21.45 -7.92
C GLU A 186 16.28 20.01 -7.54
N LEU A 187 16.68 19.02 -8.34
CA LEU A 187 16.44 17.61 -8.01
C LEU A 187 17.12 17.21 -6.70
N LEU A 188 18.36 17.61 -6.48
CA LEU A 188 19.09 17.24 -5.26
C LEU A 188 18.55 17.98 -4.03
N VAL A 189 18.42 19.30 -4.11
CA VAL A 189 18.11 20.15 -2.94
C VAL A 189 16.62 20.16 -2.65
N LYS A 190 15.79 20.37 -3.66
CA LYS A 190 14.35 20.51 -3.47
C LYS A 190 13.67 19.14 -3.43
N VAL A 191 13.89 18.31 -4.44
CA VAL A 191 13.15 17.05 -4.54
C VAL A 191 13.69 16.02 -3.56
N LEU A 192 15.00 15.73 -3.58
CA LEU A 192 15.57 14.68 -2.75
C LEU A 192 15.69 15.10 -1.27
N LEU A 193 16.29 16.25 -0.98
CA LEU A 193 16.53 16.67 0.42
C LEU A 193 15.29 17.25 1.09
N TRP A 194 14.55 18.14 0.43
CA TRP A 194 13.40 18.80 1.07
C TRP A 194 12.13 17.95 1.00
N GLU A 195 11.73 17.50 -0.20
CA GLU A 195 10.46 16.81 -0.38
C GLU A 195 10.55 15.36 0.10
N VAL A 196 11.51 14.58 -0.40
CA VAL A 196 11.60 13.14 -0.07
C VAL A 196 12.18 12.91 1.32
N LEU A 197 13.37 13.42 1.60
CA LEU A 197 14.01 13.21 2.91
C LEU A 197 13.27 13.97 4.01
N GLY A 198 12.79 15.19 3.76
CA GLY A 198 11.95 15.93 4.70
C GLY A 198 10.65 15.19 5.03
N ALA A 199 9.92 14.68 4.03
CA ALA A 199 8.72 13.87 4.28
C ALA A 199 9.04 12.56 5.00
N ALA A 200 10.16 11.89 4.67
CA ALA A 200 10.57 10.68 5.35
C ALA A 200 10.88 10.93 6.84
N VAL A 201 11.64 11.98 7.15
CA VAL A 201 11.94 12.39 8.54
C VAL A 201 10.66 12.74 9.27
N PHE A 202 9.78 13.54 8.67
CA PHE A 202 8.49 13.89 9.25
C PHE A 202 7.63 12.65 9.51
N GLY A 203 7.56 11.72 8.56
CA GLY A 203 6.82 10.46 8.69
C GLY A 203 7.35 9.58 9.82
N VAL A 204 8.68 9.47 9.98
CA VAL A 204 9.31 8.74 11.09
C VAL A 204 8.98 9.40 12.43
N LEU A 205 9.08 10.73 12.52
CA LEU A 205 8.78 11.48 13.75
C LEU A 205 7.30 11.34 14.13
N ALA A 206 6.39 11.58 13.19
CA ALA A 206 4.95 11.45 13.41
C ALA A 206 4.57 10.01 13.80
N GLY A 207 5.10 9.01 13.08
CA GLY A 207 4.88 7.59 13.41
C GLY A 207 5.41 7.21 14.78
N PHE A 208 6.59 7.71 15.17
CA PHE A 208 7.15 7.51 16.51
C PHE A 208 6.31 8.15 17.60
N LEU A 209 5.86 9.38 17.39
CA LEU A 209 4.99 10.10 18.34
C LEU A 209 3.65 9.38 18.52
N LEU A 210 3.03 8.93 17.42
CA LEU A 210 1.79 8.15 17.47
C LEU A 210 1.99 6.82 18.18
N ALA A 211 3.08 6.10 17.90
CA ALA A 211 3.40 4.86 18.59
C ALA A 211 3.60 5.08 20.10
N ARG A 212 4.28 6.16 20.48
CA ARG A 212 4.50 6.50 21.89
C ARG A 212 3.20 6.92 22.59
N LEU A 213 2.35 7.68 21.90
CA LEU A 213 1.03 8.05 22.38
C LEU A 213 0.16 6.79 22.57
N PHE A 214 0.19 5.85 21.62
CA PHE A 214 -0.53 4.59 21.71
C PHE A 214 -0.08 3.72 22.89
N VAL A 215 1.23 3.64 23.14
CA VAL A 215 1.75 2.93 24.33
C VAL A 215 1.36 3.64 25.62
N TRP A 216 1.35 4.97 25.63
CA TRP A 216 0.95 5.76 26.78
C TRP A 216 -0.55 5.62 27.09
N THR A 217 -1.44 5.69 26.10
CA THR A 217 -2.89 5.51 26.29
C THR A 217 -3.23 4.10 26.76
N LYS A 218 -2.53 3.09 26.24
CA LYS A 218 -2.64 1.71 26.73
C LYS A 218 -2.18 1.59 28.18
N GLY A 219 -1.07 2.24 28.55
CA GLY A 219 -0.57 2.26 29.93
C GLY A 219 -1.44 3.05 30.90
N ALA A 220 -2.17 4.05 30.41
CA ALA A 220 -3.10 4.87 31.18
C ALA A 220 -4.48 4.21 31.41
N GLY A 221 -4.71 3.00 30.90
CA GLY A 221 -5.97 2.27 31.08
C GLY A 221 -7.17 2.87 30.34
N LEU A 222 -6.93 3.72 29.33
CA LEU A 222 -7.98 4.39 28.55
C LEU A 222 -8.56 3.51 27.44
N MET A 223 -8.00 2.31 27.24
CA MET A 223 -8.53 1.32 26.30
C MET A 223 -9.20 0.21 27.11
N GLU A 224 -10.51 0.05 26.93
CA GLU A 224 -11.22 -1.11 27.44
C GLU A 224 -10.55 -2.36 26.87
N GLU A 225 -9.94 -3.17 27.75
CA GLU A 225 -9.48 -4.49 27.37
C GLU A 225 -10.72 -5.26 26.94
N CYS A 226 -10.86 -5.48 25.62
CA CYS A 226 -11.78 -6.47 25.07
C CYS A 226 -11.29 -7.85 25.52
N CYS A 227 -11.46 -8.16 26.80
CA CYS A 227 -11.30 -9.49 27.32
C CYS A 227 -12.38 -10.32 26.63
N PRO A 228 -12.02 -11.35 25.83
CA PRO A 228 -13.03 -12.20 25.25
C PRO A 228 -13.87 -12.81 26.39
N PRO A 229 -15.20 -12.88 26.23
CA PRO A 229 -16.09 -13.38 27.28
C PRO A 229 -15.64 -14.77 27.74
N PRO A 230 -15.85 -15.15 29.01
CA PRO A 230 -15.37 -16.41 29.57
C PRO A 230 -15.85 -17.67 28.82
N SER A 231 -16.91 -17.56 28.02
CA SER A 231 -17.37 -18.61 27.09
C SER A 231 -16.35 -18.93 25.99
N PHE A 232 -15.58 -17.94 25.51
CA PHE A 232 -14.54 -18.13 24.49
C PHE A 232 -13.25 -18.76 25.04
N ARG A 233 -12.95 -18.62 26.34
CA ARG A 233 -11.80 -19.30 26.98
C ARG A 233 -11.95 -20.83 27.04
N LYS A 234 -13.19 -21.34 27.00
CA LYS A 234 -13.43 -22.80 26.97
C LYS A 234 -13.38 -23.38 25.55
N ALA A 235 -13.67 -22.57 24.53
CA ALA A 235 -13.64 -23.00 23.12
C ALA A 235 -12.20 -23.13 22.58
N VAL A 236 -11.25 -22.33 23.09
CA VAL A 236 -9.81 -22.45 22.78
C VAL A 236 -9.12 -23.38 23.80
N ARG A 237 -9.76 -24.51 24.13
CA ARG A 237 -9.08 -25.64 24.75
C ARG A 237 -8.79 -26.62 23.64
N VAL A 238 -7.64 -26.44 22.99
CA VAL A 238 -7.12 -27.38 21.98
C VAL A 238 -7.14 -28.77 22.63
N PRO A 239 -7.89 -29.75 22.09
CA PRO A 239 -7.84 -31.11 22.62
C PRO A 239 -6.41 -31.64 22.48
N PRO A 240 -5.92 -32.49 23.40
CA PRO A 240 -4.56 -33.01 23.32
C PRO A 240 -4.43 -33.85 22.04
N ALA A 241 -3.87 -33.25 20.99
CA ALA A 241 -3.48 -33.96 19.79
C ALA A 241 -2.31 -34.86 20.16
N SER A 242 -2.49 -36.16 19.94
CA SER A 242 -1.49 -37.20 19.97
C SER A 242 -0.15 -36.71 19.42
N VAL A 243 0.87 -36.74 20.29
CA VAL A 243 2.26 -36.39 20.00
C VAL A 243 2.78 -37.23 18.83
N ARG A 244 3.04 -36.61 17.68
CA ARG A 244 4.04 -37.11 16.72
C ARG A 244 5.39 -36.48 17.10
N PRO A 245 6.48 -37.26 17.22
CA PRO A 245 7.78 -36.72 17.62
C PRO A 245 8.40 -35.93 16.46
N GLY A 246 8.72 -34.64 16.66
CA GLY A 246 9.54 -33.89 15.70
C GLY A 246 9.27 -32.39 15.51
N VAL A 247 8.32 -31.75 16.21
CA VAL A 247 8.03 -30.31 16.04
C VAL A 247 8.31 -29.56 17.36
N PRO A 248 9.06 -28.43 17.37
CA PRO A 248 9.37 -27.70 18.60
C PRO A 248 8.11 -27.08 19.21
N ALA A 249 7.95 -27.26 20.53
CA ALA A 249 6.80 -26.80 21.30
C ALA A 249 6.69 -25.27 21.33
N VAL A 250 5.50 -24.75 21.01
CA VAL A 250 5.15 -23.35 21.25
C VAL A 250 4.98 -23.16 22.76
N SER A 251 5.85 -22.34 23.37
CA SER A 251 5.85 -22.07 24.81
C SER A 251 4.56 -21.34 25.24
N PRO A 252 3.82 -21.84 26.27
CA PRO A 252 2.56 -21.25 26.75
C PRO A 252 2.78 -20.03 27.66
N SER A 253 3.84 -19.23 27.42
CA SER A 253 4.26 -18.14 28.31
C SER A 253 3.46 -16.84 28.14
N ILE A 254 2.60 -16.72 27.12
CA ILE A 254 1.83 -15.49 26.84
C ILE A 254 0.63 -15.29 27.80
N PHE A 255 0.16 -16.33 28.50
CA PHE A 255 -1.02 -16.22 29.38
C PHE A 255 -0.72 -15.98 30.87
N ARG A 256 0.55 -15.90 31.29
CA ARG A 256 0.92 -15.89 32.72
C ARG A 256 1.15 -14.53 33.38
N ARG A 257 0.96 -13.41 32.68
CA ARG A 257 1.18 -12.07 33.28
C ARG A 257 -0.05 -11.18 33.18
N CYS A 258 -1.09 -11.53 33.93
CA CYS A 258 -2.12 -10.58 34.36
C CYS A 258 -1.90 -10.37 35.87
N PRO A 259 -1.43 -9.20 36.33
CA PRO A 259 -1.26 -8.94 37.75
C PRO A 259 -2.64 -8.62 38.32
N LEU A 260 -3.34 -9.63 38.83
CA LEU A 260 -4.49 -9.39 39.70
C LEU A 260 -3.98 -8.78 41.00
N ARG A 261 -4.19 -7.48 41.12
CA ARG A 261 -4.11 -6.71 42.35
C ARG A 261 -5.03 -7.39 43.38
N GLN A 262 -4.45 -8.11 44.33
CA GLN A 262 -5.13 -8.54 45.55
C GLN A 262 -5.49 -7.28 46.35
N GLY A 263 -6.75 -7.14 46.73
CA GLY A 263 -7.19 -6.14 47.70
C GLY A 263 -8.58 -5.61 47.44
N ALA A 264 -9.59 -6.28 47.99
CA ALA A 264 -10.69 -5.67 48.71
C ALA A 264 -11.57 -6.78 49.30
N LEU A 265 -11.54 -6.86 50.64
CA LEU A 265 -12.67 -7.28 51.47
C LEU A 265 -13.86 -6.36 51.19
#